data_AF-A0AAW8KMT8-F1
#
_entry.id   AF-A0AAW8KMT8-F1
#
_cell.length_a   1.000
_cell.length_b   1.000
_cell.length_c   1.000
_cell.angle_alpha   90.00
_cell.angle_beta   90.00
_cell.angle_gamma   90.00
#
_symmetry.space_group_name_H-M   'P 1'
#
loop_
_entity.id
_entity.type
_entity.pdbx_description
1 polymer ?
#
loop_
_entity_poly.entity_id
_entity_poly.type
_entity_poly.pdbx_seq_one_letter_code
_entity_poly.pdbx_strand_id
1 'polypeptide(L)' 'KDKEIFLHSENGVLAFGPPPQPGEEDQDLVNAGKELVTLLDGGCFMHHGDSFDIMRGGHLDICVIGAFQVA' A
#
# COMPACT_ATOMS: atom_id res chain seq x y z
N LYS A 1 -4.13 -5.04 22.84
CA LYS A 1 -4.03 -3.71 22.20
C LYS A 1 -4.05 -3.97 20.72
N ASP A 2 -5.06 -3.47 20.02
CA ASP A 2 -5.06 -3.47 18.56
C ASP A 2 -3.81 -2.73 18.08
N LYS A 3 -3.02 -3.37 17.23
CA LYS A 3 -1.85 -2.75 16.63
C LYS A 3 -2.32 -2.05 15.36
N GLU A 4 -2.13 -0.75 15.31
CA GLU A 4 -2.27 0.02 14.08
C GLU A 4 -1.13 -0.35 13.12
N ILE A 5 -1.48 -0.68 11.88
CA ILE A 5 -0.54 -1.09 10.82
C ILE A 5 -0.92 -0.32 9.55
N PHE A 6 0.04 0.39 8.98
CA PHE A 6 -0.13 1.01 7.68
C PHE A 6 0.48 0.16 6.58
N LEU A 7 -0.32 -0.17 5.58
CA LEU A 7 0.14 -0.86 4.39
C LEU A 7 0.62 0.15 3.35
N HIS A 8 1.82 -0.04 2.85
CA HIS A 8 2.40 0.76 1.78
C HIS A 8 2.26 0.02 0.45
N SER A 9 1.76 0.72 -0.57
CA SER A 9 1.67 0.23 -1.94
C SER A 9 2.69 0.94 -2.82
N GLU A 10 3.48 0.18 -3.59
CA GLU A 10 4.59 0.69 -4.41
C GLU A 10 4.19 1.76 -5.44
N ASN A 11 2.93 1.76 -5.87
CA ASN A 11 2.36 2.76 -6.78
C ASN A 11 2.02 4.10 -6.11
N GLY A 12 2.39 4.30 -4.84
CA GLY A 12 2.34 5.61 -4.18
C GLY A 12 1.15 5.83 -3.26
N VAL A 13 0.66 4.78 -2.61
CA VAL A 13 -0.42 4.85 -1.62
C VAL A 13 0.08 4.33 -0.28
N LEU A 14 -0.06 5.13 0.78
CA LEU A 14 0.19 4.70 2.15
C LEU A 14 -1.13 4.61 2.93
N ALA A 15 -1.24 3.56 3.76
CA ALA A 15 -2.43 3.24 4.54
C ALA A 15 -3.67 2.94 3.68
N PHE A 16 -3.53 2.09 2.67
CA PHE A 16 -4.68 1.56 1.95
C PHE A 16 -5.42 0.50 2.79
N GLY A 17 -6.73 0.43 2.59
CA GLY A 17 -7.66 -0.45 3.31
C GLY A 17 -8.19 -1.59 2.43
N PRO A 18 -9.26 -2.27 2.89
CA PRO A 18 -9.92 -3.32 2.12
C PRO A 18 -10.58 -2.77 0.83
N PRO A 19 -11.04 -3.65 -0.07
CA PRO A 19 -11.81 -3.25 -1.24
C PRO A 19 -13.03 -2.39 -0.88
N PRO A 20 -13.40 -1.42 -1.74
CA PRO A 20 -14.58 -0.59 -1.53
C PRO A 20 -15.88 -1.41 -1.57
N GLN A 21 -16.95 -0.86 -0.99
CA GLN A 21 -18.28 -1.45 -1.13
C GLN A 21 -18.80 -1.26 -2.57
N PRO A 22 -19.76 -2.09 -3.02
CA PRO A 22 -20.37 -1.92 -4.33
C PRO A 22 -20.97 -0.52 -4.52
N GLY A 23 -20.54 0.21 -5.55
CA GLY A 23 -20.97 1.58 -5.86
C GLY A 23 -20.10 2.68 -5.26
N GLU A 24 -19.07 2.34 -4.47
CA GLU A 24 -18.09 3.27 -3.90
C GLU A 24 -16.70 3.12 -4.56
N GLU A 25 -16.63 2.46 -5.73
CA GLU A 25 -15.37 2.20 -6.41
C GLU A 25 -14.75 3.48 -6.99
N ASP A 26 -13.47 3.69 -6.71
CA ASP A 26 -12.63 4.68 -7.37
C ASP A 26 -11.60 3.98 -8.26
N GLN A 27 -11.71 4.15 -9.58
CA GLN A 27 -10.83 3.50 -10.55
C GLN A 27 -9.37 4.00 -10.49
N ASP A 28 -9.14 5.16 -9.87
CA ASP A 28 -7.79 5.71 -9.70
C ASP A 28 -7.12 5.21 -8.40
N LEU A 29 -7.87 4.54 -7.51
CA LEU A 29 -7.38 4.01 -6.23
C LEU A 29 -7.18 2.49 -6.27
N VAL A 30 -5.96 2.09 -6.63
CA VAL A 30 -5.55 0.68 -6.71
C VAL A 30 -4.31 0.38 -5.88
N ASN A 31 -4.17 -0.88 -5.44
CA ASN A 31 -2.92 -1.38 -4.87
C ASN A 31 -1.94 -1.85 -5.98
N ALA A 32 -0.76 -2.32 -5.57
CA ALA A 32 0.27 -2.86 -6.46
C ALA A 32 -0.21 -4.05 -7.32
N GLY A 33 -1.18 -4.82 -6.81
CA GLY A 33 -1.85 -5.92 -7.50
C GLY A 33 -2.90 -5.49 -8.54
N LYS A 34 -3.14 -4.17 -8.68
CA LYS A 34 -4.21 -3.56 -9.51
C LYS A 34 -5.63 -3.88 -9.01
N GLU A 35 -5.76 -4.18 -7.74
CA GLU A 35 -7.05 -4.37 -7.07
C GLU A 35 -7.54 -3.02 -6.54
N LEU A 36 -8.84 -2.77 -6.62
CA LEU A 36 -9.47 -1.60 -6.02
C LEU A 36 -9.35 -1.67 -4.50
N VAL A 37 -8.96 -0.55 -3.89
CA VAL A 37 -8.80 -0.43 -2.43
C VAL A 37 -9.47 0.84 -1.91
N THR A 38 -9.61 0.94 -0.60
CA THR A 38 -10.02 2.17 0.09
C THR A 38 -8.79 2.88 0.66
N LEU A 39 -8.95 4.15 1.05
CA LEU A 39 -7.93 4.89 1.80
C LEU A 39 -8.37 4.99 3.25
N LEU A 40 -7.51 4.59 4.19
CA LEU A 40 -7.79 4.69 5.62
C LEU A 40 -7.49 6.11 6.13
N ASP A 41 -8.01 6.44 7.31
CA ASP A 41 -7.70 7.69 7.99
C ASP A 41 -6.19 7.85 8.20
N GLY A 42 -5.65 9.02 7.84
CA GLY A 42 -4.21 9.28 7.85
C GLY A 42 -3.45 8.76 6.63
N GLY A 43 -4.12 8.09 5.70
CA GLY A 43 -3.54 7.68 4.43
C GLY A 43 -3.18 8.85 3.51
N CYS A 44 -2.22 8.62 2.62
CA CYS A 44 -1.75 9.64 1.71
C CYS A 44 -1.29 9.08 0.37
N PHE A 45 -1.23 10.00 -0.61
CA PHE A 45 -0.70 9.75 -1.93
C PHE A 45 0.67 10.39 -2.09
N MET A 46 1.55 9.74 -2.83
CA MET A 46 2.87 10.23 -3.16
C MET A 46 3.23 9.89 -4.60
N HIS A 47 4.16 10.66 -5.17
CA HIS A 47 4.65 10.36 -6.50
C HIS A 47 5.40 9.02 -6.49
N HIS A 48 5.34 8.28 -7.60
CA HIS A 48 6.02 6.99 -7.76
C HIS A 48 7.50 7.05 -7.36
N GLY A 49 8.21 8.13 -7.69
CA GLY A 49 9.60 8.32 -7.28
C GLY A 49 9.79 8.33 -5.76
N ASP A 50 8.94 9.06 -5.04
CA ASP A 50 9.00 9.20 -3.58
C ASP A 50 8.67 7.87 -2.90
N SER A 51 7.69 7.11 -3.42
CA SER A 51 7.37 5.75 -2.97
C SER A 51 8.60 4.83 -3.01
N PHE A 52 9.39 4.91 -4.09
CA PHE A 52 10.64 4.16 -4.19
C PHE A 52 11.76 4.68 -3.29
N ASP A 53 11.78 5.97 -2.97
CA ASP A 53 12.72 6.52 -2.01
C ASP A 53 12.39 6.06 -0.58
N ILE A 54 11.12 5.94 -0.21
CA ILE A 54 10.68 5.32 1.06
C ILE A 54 11.19 3.88 1.15
N MET A 55 10.93 3.08 0.11
CA MET A 55 11.35 1.67 0.05
C MET A 55 12.88 1.52 0.11
N ARG A 56 13.61 2.27 -0.73
CA ARG A 56 15.07 2.19 -0.83
C ARG A 56 15.78 2.79 0.38
N GLY A 57 15.20 3.82 0.98
CA GLY A 57 15.72 4.49 2.18
C GLY A 57 15.59 3.65 3.46
N GLY A 58 14.94 2.49 3.39
CA GLY A 58 14.74 1.64 4.56
C GLY A 58 13.73 2.24 5.55
N HIS A 59 12.78 3.04 5.06
CA HIS A 59 11.74 3.66 5.88
C HIS A 59 10.53 2.74 6.14
N LEU A 60 10.49 1.56 5.50
CA LEU A 60 9.51 0.52 5.79
C LEU A 60 10.03 -0.37 6.93
N ASP A 61 9.20 -0.60 7.95
CA ASP A 61 9.55 -1.48 9.06
C ASP A 61 9.68 -2.95 8.64
N ILE A 62 8.80 -3.40 7.74
CA ILE A 62 8.69 -4.80 7.32
C ILE A 62 8.32 -4.86 5.83
N CYS A 63 8.96 -5.77 5.10
CA CYS A 63 8.56 -6.18 3.75
C CYS A 63 8.32 -7.70 3.74
N VAL A 64 7.16 -8.12 3.25
CA VAL A 64 6.79 -9.54 3.11
C VAL A 64 6.66 -9.85 1.63
N ILE A 65 7.47 -10.79 1.14
CA ILE A 65 7.47 -11.20 -0.28
C ILE A 65 7.45 -12.72 -0.39
N GLY A 66 6.67 -13.23 -1.34
CA GLY A 66 6.67 -14.65 -1.69
C GLY A 66 7.90 -15.00 -2.52
N ALA A 67 8.46 -16.19 -2.31
CA ALA A 67 9.57 -16.71 -3.11
C ALA A 67 9.39 -18.21 -3.38
N PHE A 68 9.72 -18.66 -4.60
CA PHE A 68 9.74 -20.09 -4.93
C PHE A 68 10.94 -20.82 -4.33
N GLN A 69 12.04 -20.10 -4.09
CA GLN A 69 13.26 -20.65 -3.52
C GLN A 69 13.95 -19.59 -2.66
N VAL A 70 14.55 -20.05 -1.56
CA VAL A 70 15.47 -19.29 -0.70
C VAL A 70 16.69 -20.18 -0.47
N ALA A 71 17.89 -19.61 -0.46
CA ALA A 71 19.16 -20.33 -0.28
C ALA A 71 19.52 -20.49 1.21
#